data_AF-A0A9Q3ENQ8-F1
#
_entry.id   AF-A0A9Q3ENQ8-F1
#
_cell.length_a   1.000
_cell.length_b   1.000
_cell.length_c   1.000
_cell.angle_alpha   90.00
_cell.angle_beta   90.00
_cell.angle_gamma   90.00
#
_symmetry.space_group_name_H-M   'P 1'
#
loop_
_entity.id
_entity.type
_entity.pdbx_description
1 polymer ?
#
loop_
_entity_poly.entity_id
_entity_poly.type
_entity_poly.pdbx_seq_one_letter_code
_entity_poly.pdbx_strand_id
1 'polypeptide(L)'
;MDLGVLRKVGHNEQVEVTQPVIIAWNNGKSRMVGNFRALNIYTIPERYPICIIHETLTQFSQAKIITAMDALKRSRQNVLKDNAKKLLRIIVHCIIFEYLTMPFGIKNAPSHYQRMMNTIFPEELSAGWLTIYIYHIIVCSET
;
A
#
# COMPACT_ATOMS: atom_id res chain seq x y z
N MET A 1 19.71 -7.63 9.60
CA MET A 1 18.99 -7.43 8.32
C MET A 1 18.15 -6.18 8.45
N ASP A 2 18.71 -5.02 8.09
CA ASP A 2 17.97 -3.76 8.02
C ASP A 2 17.16 -3.75 6.73
N LEU A 3 15.87 -4.04 6.82
CA LEU A 3 14.99 -4.07 5.65
C LEU A 3 14.50 -2.67 5.23
N GLY A 4 14.91 -1.61 5.92
CA GLY A 4 14.53 -0.22 5.63
C GLY A 4 13.03 0.07 5.79
N VAL A 5 12.28 -0.82 6.44
CA VAL A 5 10.82 -0.69 6.63
C VAL A 5 10.46 -0.06 7.97
N LEU A 6 11.24 -0.36 9.01
CA LEU A 6 11.02 0.11 10.39
C LEU A 6 12.30 0.76 10.93
N ARG A 7 12.13 1.85 11.65
CA ARG A 7 13.18 2.52 12.42
C ARG A 7 12.85 2.43 13.90
N LYS A 8 13.82 2.13 14.76
CA LYS A 8 13.64 2.25 16.20
C LYS A 8 13.55 3.72 16.58
N VAL A 9 12.52 4.10 17.34
CA VAL A 9 12.36 5.49 17.82
C VAL A 9 13.35 5.75 18.95
N GLY A 10 14.04 6.88 18.92
CA GLY A 10 15.01 7.28 19.93
C GLY A 10 14.38 7.64 21.27
N HIS A 11 15.14 7.50 22.36
CA HIS A 11 14.66 7.74 23.73
C HIS A 11 14.16 9.19 23.95
N ASN A 12 14.74 10.17 23.26
CA ASN A 12 14.41 11.58 23.40
C ASN A 12 13.34 12.07 22.40
N GLU A 13 12.84 11.19 21.54
CA GLU A 13 11.79 11.56 20.58
C GLU A 13 10.42 11.52 21.27
N GLN A 14 9.67 12.61 21.20
CA GLN A 14 8.30 12.64 21.70
C GLN A 14 7.41 11.68 20.91
N VAL A 15 6.65 10.85 21.62
CA VAL A 15 5.69 9.91 21.05
C VAL A 15 4.30 10.25 21.56
N GLU A 16 3.46 10.77 20.67
CA GLU A 16 2.08 11.14 20.98
C GLU A 16 1.13 9.94 20.88
N VAL A 17 1.36 9.06 19.89
CA VAL A 17 0.48 7.93 19.60
C VAL A 17 1.30 6.69 19.25
N THR A 18 0.80 5.53 19.67
CA THR A 18 1.31 4.23 19.24
C THR A 18 0.14 3.31 18.90
N GLN A 19 0.40 2.38 17.99
CA GLN A 19 -0.54 1.35 17.59
C GLN A 19 -0.06 -0.01 18.12
N PRO A 20 -0.96 -0.86 18.65
CA PRO A 20 -0.58 -2.19 19.08
C PRO A 20 -0.27 -3.08 17.88
N VAL A 21 0.51 -4.13 18.12
CA VAL A 21 0.88 -5.13 17.12
C VAL A 21 0.21 -6.45 17.44
N ILE A 22 -0.29 -7.12 16.40
CA ILE A 22 -0.85 -8.46 16.47
C ILE A 22 0.07 -9.39 15.66
N ILE A 23 0.33 -10.58 16.19
CA ILE A 23 0.99 -11.64 15.44
C ILE A 23 -0.09 -12.51 14.80
N ALA A 24 -0.18 -12.46 13.48
CA ALA A 24 -1.07 -13.31 12.71
C ALA A 24 -0.29 -14.53 12.20
N TRP A 25 -0.85 -15.72 12.37
CA TRP A 25 -0.28 -16.96 11.83
C TRP A 25 -0.97 -17.33 10.53
N ASN A 26 -0.21 -17.55 9.46
CA ASN A 26 -0.76 -18.01 8.19
C ASN A 26 0.28 -18.78 7.37
N ASN A 27 -0.13 -19.89 6.73
CA ASN A 27 0.72 -20.75 5.90
C ASN A 27 2.06 -21.12 6.55
N GLY A 28 2.03 -21.49 7.83
CA GLY A 28 3.22 -21.89 8.59
C GLY A 28 4.20 -20.75 8.94
N LYS A 29 3.81 -19.48 8.72
CA LYS A 29 4.64 -18.31 9.03
C LYS A 29 3.89 -17.32 9.92
N SER A 30 4.57 -16.79 10.93
CA SER A 30 4.10 -15.59 11.64
C SER A 30 4.26 -14.36 10.77
N ARG A 31 3.31 -13.44 10.89
CA ARG A 31 3.34 -12.11 10.29
C ARG A 31 3.03 -11.09 11.37
N MET A 32 3.89 -10.09 11.47
CA MET A 32 3.64 -8.94 12.31
C MET A 32 2.64 -8.01 11.62
N VAL A 33 1.52 -7.71 12.26
CA VAL A 33 0.45 -6.87 11.72
C VAL A 33 0.17 -5.73 12.69
N GLY A 34 0.40 -4.49 12.26
CA GLY A 34 -0.01 -3.31 13.02
C GLY A 34 -1.54 -3.21 13.08
N ASN A 35 -2.10 -2.99 14.26
CA ASN A 35 -3.53 -2.81 14.43
C ASN A 35 -3.90 -1.33 14.23
N PHE A 36 -4.19 -0.97 12.99
CA PHE A 36 -4.54 0.40 12.59
C PHE A 36 -6.04 0.69 12.60
N ARG A 37 -6.86 -0.13 13.27
CA ARG A 37 -8.33 0.06 13.26
C ARG A 37 -8.74 1.42 13.80
N ALA A 38 -8.20 1.80 14.96
CA ALA A 38 -8.46 3.12 15.56
C ALA A 38 -8.00 4.24 14.63
N LEU A 39 -6.76 4.17 14.14
CA LEU A 39 -6.23 5.15 13.19
C LEU A 39 -7.12 5.30 11.94
N ASN A 40 -7.60 4.18 11.37
CA ASN A 40 -8.45 4.19 10.18
C ASN A 40 -9.84 4.80 10.40
N ILE A 41 -10.34 4.83 11.64
CA ILE A 41 -11.62 5.50 11.98
C ILE A 41 -11.43 7.02 11.90
N TYR A 42 -10.35 7.54 12.47
CA TYR A 42 -10.05 8.98 12.49
C TYR A 42 -9.39 9.50 11.21
N THR A 43 -8.94 8.61 10.33
CA THR A 43 -8.34 8.98 9.05
C THR A 43 -9.42 9.33 8.03
N ILE A 44 -9.34 10.54 7.48
CA ILE A 44 -10.20 11.00 6.38
C ILE A 44 -10.00 10.07 5.16
N PRO A 45 -11.06 9.47 4.61
CA PRO A 45 -10.95 8.55 3.49
C PRO A 45 -10.50 9.27 2.22
N GLU A 46 -9.49 8.74 1.57
CA GLU A 46 -9.00 9.24 0.29
C GLU A 46 -9.84 8.68 -0.87
N ARG A 47 -10.66 9.55 -1.47
CA ARG A 47 -11.52 9.23 -2.61
C ARG A 47 -10.78 9.47 -3.91
N TYR A 48 -9.83 8.59 -4.24
CA TYR A 48 -9.20 8.57 -5.56
C TYR A 48 -10.02 7.67 -6.49
N PRO A 49 -10.27 8.05 -7.75
CA PRO A 49 -10.99 7.22 -8.69
C PRO A 49 -10.18 5.94 -8.97
N ILE A 50 -10.74 4.80 -8.56
CA ILE A 50 -10.23 3.48 -8.91
C ILE A 50 -11.05 3.04 -10.12
N CYS A 51 -10.38 2.51 -11.15
CA CYS A 51 -11.02 2.05 -12.38
C CYS A 51 -12.21 1.12 -12.07
N ILE A 52 -13.33 1.34 -12.76
CA ILE A 52 -14.53 0.53 -12.60
C ILE A 52 -14.28 -0.81 -13.30
N ILE A 53 -14.56 -1.92 -12.60
CA ILE A 53 -14.32 -3.28 -13.10
C ILE A 53 -14.93 -3.49 -14.50
N HIS A 54 -16.15 -2.97 -14.75
CA HIS A 54 -16.81 -3.11 -16.05
C HIS A 54 -16.06 -2.42 -17.20
N GLU A 55 -15.51 -1.23 -16.98
CA GLU A 55 -14.74 -0.51 -17.99
C GLU A 55 -13.45 -1.28 -18.30
N THR A 56 -12.78 -1.75 -17.25
CA THR A 56 -11.57 -2.57 -17.33
C THR A 56 -11.80 -3.89 -18.08
N LEU A 57 -12.91 -4.59 -17.81
CA LEU A 57 -13.29 -5.81 -18.52
C LEU A 57 -13.60 -5.58 -20.01
N THR A 58 -14.17 -4.42 -20.35
CA THR A 58 -14.47 -4.08 -21.74
C THR A 58 -13.19 -3.93 -22.54
N GLN A 59 -12.17 -3.28 -21.97
CA GLN A 59 -10.83 -3.20 -22.60
C GLN A 59 -10.21 -4.58 -22.79
N PHE A 60 -10.38 -5.48 -21.81
CA PHE A 60 -9.84 -6.85 -21.90
C PHE A 60 -10.50 -7.68 -22.98
N SER A 61 -11.79 -7.45 -23.27
CA SER A 61 -12.52 -8.21 -24.28
C SER A 61 -11.96 -8.04 -25.70
N GLN A 62 -11.22 -6.95 -25.94
CA GLN A 62 -10.60 -6.64 -27.23
C GLN A 62 -9.16 -7.17 -27.35
N ALA A 63 -8.54 -7.56 -26.23
CA ALA A 63 -7.16 -8.02 -26.18
C ALA A 63 -7.05 -9.51 -26.56
N LYS A 64 -5.98 -9.89 -27.26
CA LYS A 64 -5.66 -11.30 -27.54
C LYS A 64 -4.79 -11.93 -26.46
N ILE A 65 -3.93 -11.13 -25.85
CA ILE A 65 -3.02 -11.53 -24.78
C ILE A 65 -3.23 -10.60 -23.60
N ILE A 66 -3.46 -11.18 -22.42
CA ILE A 66 -3.60 -10.46 -21.16
C ILE A 66 -2.52 -10.95 -20.22
N THR A 67 -1.66 -10.05 -19.77
CA THR A 67 -0.65 -10.32 -18.74
C THR A 67 -1.03 -9.56 -17.47
N ALA A 68 -1.27 -10.29 -16.39
CA ALA A 68 -1.55 -9.71 -15.08
C ALA A 68 -0.34 -9.90 -14.16
N MET A 69 0.19 -8.79 -13.64
CA MET A 69 1.29 -8.78 -12.69
C MET A 69 0.81 -8.23 -11.34
N ASP A 70 1.16 -8.90 -10.25
CA ASP A 70 0.94 -8.39 -8.89
C ASP A 70 2.18 -7.63 -8.43
N ALA A 71 1.98 -6.40 -7.96
CA ALA A 71 3.02 -5.61 -7.31
C ALA A 71 3.38 -6.18 -5.92
N LEU A 72 4.12 -7.29 -5.94
CA LEU A 72 4.66 -7.90 -4.73
C LEU A 72 5.50 -6.87 -3.97
N LYS A 73 5.32 -6.82 -2.64
CA LYS A 73 6.04 -5.92 -1.73
C LYS A 73 5.75 -4.42 -1.93
N ARG A 74 4.57 -4.07 -2.42
CA ARG A 74 4.02 -2.69 -2.48
C ARG A 74 4.34 -1.78 -1.29
N SER A 75 4.42 -2.35 -0.08
CA SER A 75 4.71 -1.59 1.13
C SER A 75 6.04 -0.85 1.00
N ARG A 76 7.06 -1.47 0.40
CA ARG A 76 8.41 -0.89 0.25
C ARG A 76 8.49 0.26 -0.75
N GLN A 77 7.59 0.31 -1.72
CA GLN A 77 7.62 1.33 -2.78
C GLN A 77 7.07 2.67 -2.30
N ASN A 78 6.20 2.66 -1.29
CA ASN A 78 5.51 3.86 -0.80
C ASN A 78 6.22 4.43 0.43
N VAL A 79 7.11 5.41 0.23
CA VAL A 79 7.78 6.12 1.34
C VAL A 79 6.79 7.06 2.02
N LEU A 80 6.75 7.01 3.35
CA LEU A 80 5.85 7.85 4.13
C LEU A 80 6.43 9.26 4.34
N LYS A 81 5.55 10.26 4.40
CA LYS A 81 5.90 11.60 4.90
C LYS A 81 6.07 11.57 6.42
N ASP A 82 6.90 12.44 6.98
CA ASP A 82 7.25 12.40 8.41
C ASP A 82 6.04 12.50 9.34
N ASN A 83 5.04 13.31 8.99
CA ASN A 83 3.79 13.40 9.77
C ASN A 83 3.02 12.07 9.78
N ALA A 84 3.01 11.34 8.67
CA ALA A 84 2.38 10.03 8.59
C ALA A 84 3.19 8.96 9.35
N LYS A 85 4.53 9.04 9.32
CA LYS A 85 5.41 8.13 10.10
C LYS A 85 5.07 8.18 11.58
N LYS A 86 4.89 9.38 12.15
CA LYS A 86 4.54 9.58 13.57
C LYS A 86 3.23 8.89 13.96
N LEU A 87 2.21 8.95 13.10
CA LEU A 87 0.90 8.32 13.35
C LEU A 87 0.93 6.78 13.23
N LEU A 88 1.92 6.26 12.49
CA LEU A 88 2.07 4.85 12.19
C LEU A 88 3.05 4.14 13.14
N ARG A 89 3.45 4.78 14.24
CA ARG A 89 4.33 4.14 15.23
C ARG A 89 3.67 2.93 15.88
N ILE A 90 4.43 1.86 16.04
CA ILE A 90 4.00 0.63 16.68
C ILE A 90 4.80 0.35 17.94
N ILE A 91 4.17 -0.30 18.91
CA ILE A 91 4.83 -0.73 20.15
C ILE A 91 4.93 -2.26 20.23
N VAL A 92 6.13 -2.76 20.51
CA VAL A 92 6.44 -4.19 20.64
C VAL A 92 7.39 -4.37 21.83
N HIS A 93 7.01 -5.16 22.85
CA HIS A 93 7.84 -5.44 24.03
C HIS A 93 8.49 -4.18 24.65
N CYS A 94 7.70 -3.12 24.86
CA CYS A 94 8.16 -1.82 25.38
C CYS A 94 9.14 -1.04 24.48
N ILE A 95 9.34 -1.47 23.23
CA ILE A 95 10.13 -0.76 22.24
C ILE A 95 9.20 -0.18 21.18
N ILE A 96 9.43 1.08 20.81
CA ILE A 96 8.65 1.79 19.80
C ILE A 96 9.40 1.77 18.47
N PHE A 97 8.69 1.37 17.42
CA PHE A 97 9.19 1.39 16.05
C PHE A 97 8.31 2.28 15.18
N GLU A 98 8.91 2.89 14.18
CA GLU A 98 8.28 3.79 13.23
C GLU A 98 8.37 3.20 11.82
N TYR A 99 7.24 3.13 11.11
CA TYR A 99 7.24 2.73 9.71
C TYR A 99 7.84 3.82 8.84
N LEU A 100 8.81 3.46 8.01
CA LEU A 100 9.39 4.32 6.98
C LEU A 100 8.62 4.24 5.66
N THR A 101 7.96 3.10 5.44
CA THR A 101 7.20 2.80 4.24
C THR A 101 5.79 2.33 4.61
N MET A 102 4.82 2.50 3.70
CA MET A 102 3.41 2.34 4.02
C MET A 102 3.08 0.90 4.47
N PRO A 103 2.61 0.70 5.72
CA PRO A 103 2.28 -0.63 6.21
C PRO A 103 0.96 -1.14 5.61
N PHE A 104 0.77 -2.45 5.69
CA PHE A 104 -0.51 -3.06 5.36
C PHE A 104 -1.58 -2.71 6.40
N GLY A 105 -2.84 -2.64 5.97
CA GLY A 105 -3.98 -2.38 6.85
C GLY A 105 -4.36 -0.91 7.01
N ILE A 106 -3.67 0.02 6.32
CA ILE A 106 -4.06 1.44 6.29
C ILE A 106 -5.17 1.67 5.27
N LYS A 107 -6.22 2.40 5.70
CA LYS A 107 -7.43 2.67 4.90
C LYS A 107 -7.12 3.27 3.53
N ASN A 108 -6.21 4.25 3.47
CA ASN A 108 -5.93 4.99 2.23
C ASN A 108 -4.82 4.34 1.37
N ALA A 109 -4.24 3.21 1.80
CA ALA A 109 -3.15 2.59 1.04
C ALA A 109 -3.50 2.18 -0.41
N PRO A 110 -4.71 1.66 -0.70
CA PRO A 110 -5.12 1.35 -2.08
C PRO A 110 -5.20 2.60 -2.96
N SER A 111 -5.91 3.64 -2.50
CA SER A 111 -6.09 4.89 -3.23
C SER A 111 -4.78 5.61 -3.51
N HIS A 112 -3.88 5.63 -2.51
CA HIS A 112 -2.57 6.24 -2.66
C HIS A 112 -1.72 5.52 -3.71
N TYR A 113 -1.72 4.18 -3.68
CA TYR A 113 -0.95 3.38 -4.63
C TYR A 113 -1.50 3.53 -6.05
N GLN A 114 -2.83 3.52 -6.23
CA GLN A 114 -3.47 3.77 -7.52
C GLN A 114 -3.05 5.13 -8.09
N ARG A 115 -3.13 6.20 -7.28
CA ARG A 115 -2.69 7.54 -7.73
C ARG A 115 -1.22 7.57 -8.13
N MET A 116 -0.36 6.95 -7.33
CA MET A 116 1.07 6.89 -7.62
C MET A 116 1.31 6.24 -8.97
N MET A 117 0.74 5.06 -9.20
CA MET A 117 0.89 4.33 -10.47
C MET A 117 0.30 5.11 -11.66
N ASN A 118 -0.84 5.77 -11.47
CA ASN A 118 -1.43 6.61 -12.51
C ASN A 118 -0.54 7.83 -12.87
N THR A 119 0.25 8.31 -11.92
CA THR A 119 1.22 9.41 -12.17
C THR A 119 2.49 8.90 -12.85
N ILE A 120 2.85 7.63 -12.65
CA ILE A 120 4.03 7.01 -13.27
C ILE A 120 3.74 6.60 -14.72
N PHE A 121 2.54 6.10 -15.02
CA PHE A 121 2.16 5.57 -16.34
C PHE A 121 1.03 6.35 -17.04
N PRO A 122 1.09 7.69 -17.15
CA PRO A 122 -0.01 8.46 -17.72
C PRO A 122 -0.24 8.18 -19.21
N GLU A 123 0.83 7.91 -19.96
CA GLU A 123 0.78 7.69 -21.41
C GLU A 123 0.20 6.32 -21.74
N GLU A 124 0.64 5.28 -21.03
CA GLU A 124 0.22 3.91 -21.24
C GLU A 124 -1.24 3.68 -20.84
N LEU A 125 -1.67 4.33 -19.76
CA LEU A 125 -3.07 4.37 -19.34
C LEU A 125 -3.94 5.06 -20.40
N SER A 126 -3.46 6.17 -20.96
CA SER A 126 -4.19 6.92 -22.00
C SER A 126 -4.26 6.15 -23.32
N ALA A 127 -3.21 5.40 -23.65
CA ALA A 127 -3.16 4.53 -24.82
C ALA A 127 -4.04 3.28 -24.68
N GLY A 128 -4.46 2.92 -23.45
CA GLY A 128 -5.44 1.87 -23.19
C GLY A 128 -4.90 0.44 -23.19
N TRP A 129 -3.60 0.24 -23.45
CA TRP A 129 -2.96 -1.09 -23.38
C TRP A 129 -2.49 -1.46 -21.97
N LEU A 130 -2.36 -0.48 -21.08
CA LEU A 130 -2.07 -0.70 -19.67
C LEU A 130 -3.30 -0.33 -18.82
N THR A 131 -3.65 -1.19 -17.87
CA THR A 131 -4.63 -0.90 -16.84
C THR A 131 -4.05 -1.17 -15.47
N ILE A 132 -4.12 -0.19 -14.57
CA ILE A 132 -3.75 -0.36 -13.17
C ILE A 132 -5.02 -0.58 -12.36
N TYR A 133 -5.15 -1.74 -11.72
CA TYR A 133 -6.25 -2.05 -10.81
C TYR A 133 -5.73 -2.33 -9.40
N ILE A 134 -5.75 -1.29 -8.56
CA ILE A 134 -5.17 -1.29 -7.22
C ILE A 134 -3.74 -1.81 -7.27
N TYR A 135 -3.49 -3.08 -6.93
CA TYR A 135 -2.15 -3.68 -6.87
C TYR A 135 -1.80 -4.55 -8.07
N HIS A 136 -2.70 -4.64 -9.05
CA HIS A 136 -2.48 -5.39 -10.27
C HIS A 136 -2.15 -4.43 -11.41
N ILE A 137 -1.09 -4.77 -12.13
CA ILE A 137 -0.70 -4.13 -13.38
C ILE A 137 -1.11 -5.09 -14.47
N ILE A 138 -2.04 -4.66 -15.32
CA ILE A 138 -2.62 -5.50 -16.36
C ILE A 138 -2.22 -4.92 -17.70
N VAL A 139 -1.52 -5.72 -18.50
CA VAL A 139 -1.05 -5.36 -19.85
C VAL A 139 -1.85 -6.16 -20.86
N CYS A 140 -2.40 -5.46 -21.84
CA CYS A 140 -3.18 -6.01 -22.93
C CYS A 140 -2.43 -5.84 -24.25
N SER A 141 -2.36 -6.90 -25.05
CA SER A 141 -1.76 -6.88 -26.39
C SER A 141 -2.63 -7.63 -27.42
N GLU A 142 -2.53 -7.21 -28.68
CA GLU A 142 -3.19 -7.87 -29.83
C GLU A 142 -2.29 -8.88 -30.55
N THR A 143 -1.00 -8.89 -30.22
CA THR A 143 0.05 -9.76 -30.76
C THR A 143 1.08 -10.12 -29.71
#